data_AF-A0A0F9K2P9-F1
#
_entry.id   AF-A0A0F9K2P9-F1
#
_cell.length_a   1.000
_cell.length_b   1.000
_cell.length_c   1.000
_cell.angle_alpha   90.00
_cell.angle_beta   90.00
_cell.angle_gamma   90.00
#
_symmetry.space_group_name_H-M   'P 1'
#
loop_
_entity.id
_entity.type
_entity.pdbx_description
1 polymer ?
#
loop_
_entity_poly.entity_id
_entity_poly.type
_entity_poly.pdbx_seq_one_letter_code
_entity_poly.pdbx_strand_id
1 'polypeptide(L)'
;MESPNPVAVLEQRVTFLASIVEVAQLCNWSSKDIQRLKNHVHEQLVAIDNTRYDLIEAGEAGEEVGDEYNEERANFMWHALMEQLRKDLSLILGVKIKYI
;
A
#
# COMPACT_ATOMS: atom_id res chain seq x y z
N MET A 1 3.66 -3.68 20.56
CA MET A 1 3.56 -2.40 19.81
C MET A 1 2.08 -2.10 19.67
N GLU A 2 1.64 -0.84 19.80
CA GLU A 2 0.23 -0.52 19.50
C GLU A 2 -0.02 -0.63 17.99
N SER A 3 -1.09 -1.34 17.60
CA SER A 3 -1.52 -1.39 16.20
C SER A 3 -1.83 0.02 15.70
N PRO A 4 -1.36 0.40 14.49
CA PRO A 4 -1.55 1.74 13.98
C PRO A 4 -3.04 2.07 13.88
N ASN A 5 -3.42 3.26 14.35
CA ASN A 5 -4.80 3.74 14.31
C ASN A 5 -5.34 3.64 12.86
N PRO A 6 -6.42 2.87 12.61
CA PRO A 6 -6.97 2.68 11.26
C PRO A 6 -7.31 3.98 10.54
N VAL A 7 -7.74 5.02 11.27
CA VAL A 7 -8.01 6.35 10.70
C VAL A 7 -6.72 6.99 10.19
N ALA A 8 -5.63 6.92 10.97
CA ALA A 8 -4.34 7.47 10.56
C ALA A 8 -3.79 6.78 9.32
N VAL A 9 -3.98 5.47 9.19
CA VAL A 9 -3.58 4.70 7.99
C VAL A 9 -4.39 5.14 6.76
N LEU A 10 -5.69 5.39 6.92
CA LEU A 10 -6.54 5.91 5.83
C LEU A 10 -6.13 7.33 5.42
N GLU A 11 -5.87 8.22 6.38
CA GLU A 11 -5.41 9.59 6.12
C GLU A 11 -4.07 9.62 5.38
N GLN A 12 -3.13 8.75 5.74
CA GLN A 12 -1.85 8.59 5.04
C GLN A 12 -2.05 8.19 3.57
N ARG A 13 -2.98 7.28 3.27
CA ARG A 13 -3.27 6.87 1.88
C ARG A 13 -3.92 7.96 1.06
N VAL A 14 -4.87 8.69 1.65
CA VAL A 14 -5.51 9.83 0.98
C VAL A 14 -4.45 10.85 0.61
N THR A 15 -3.53 11.14 1.54
CA THR A 15 -2.41 12.04 1.32
C THR A 15 -1.49 11.52 0.21
N PHE A 16 -1.09 10.25 0.27
CA PHE A 16 -0.24 9.62 -0.75
C PHE A 16 -0.88 9.66 -2.15
N LEU A 17 -2.16 9.28 -2.27
CA LEU A 17 -2.90 9.35 -3.53
C LEU A 17 -2.99 10.78 -4.06
N ALA A 18 -3.17 11.77 -3.18
CA ALA A 18 -3.17 13.17 -3.58
C ALA A 18 -1.80 13.61 -4.13
N SER A 19 -0.71 13.21 -3.50
CA SER A 19 0.64 13.50 -3.99
C SER A 19 0.93 12.84 -5.35
N ILE A 20 0.48 11.61 -5.57
CA ILE A 20 0.62 10.93 -6.87
C ILE A 20 -0.15 11.69 -7.98
N VAL A 21 -1.36 12.15 -7.66
CA VAL A 21 -2.16 12.98 -8.57
C VAL A 21 -1.45 14.29 -8.89
N GLU A 22 -0.90 14.96 -7.87
CA GLU A 22 -0.16 16.22 -8.04
C GLU A 22 1.07 16.03 -8.95
N VAL A 23 1.87 14.99 -8.73
CA VAL A 23 3.02 14.69 -9.61
C VAL A 23 2.58 14.44 -11.04
N ALA A 24 1.53 13.63 -11.25
CA ALA A 24 1.03 13.35 -12.59
C ALA A 24 0.50 14.63 -13.28
N GLN A 25 -0.13 15.53 -12.54
CA GLN A 25 -0.55 16.85 -13.04
C GLN A 25 0.65 17.71 -13.46
N LEU A 26 1.71 17.77 -12.64
CA LEU A 26 2.95 18.48 -12.96
C LEU A 26 3.64 17.91 -14.21
N CYS A 27 3.48 16.62 -14.47
CA CYS A 27 3.96 15.96 -15.68
C CYS A 27 3.02 16.13 -16.90
N ASN A 28 1.98 16.98 -16.81
CA ASN A 28 1.00 17.24 -17.87
C ASN A 28 0.21 16.00 -18.32
N TRP A 29 -0.05 15.05 -17.42
CA TRP A 29 -0.86 13.88 -17.75
C TRP A 29 -2.32 14.28 -18.01
N SER A 30 -2.99 13.50 -18.86
CA SER A 30 -4.42 13.70 -19.09
C SER A 30 -5.22 13.37 -17.83
N SER A 31 -6.35 14.05 -17.61
CA SER A 31 -7.26 13.77 -16.49
C SER A 31 -7.72 12.30 -16.47
N LYS A 32 -7.87 11.69 -17.65
CA LYS A 32 -8.22 10.27 -17.81
C LYS A 32 -7.11 9.35 -17.30
N ASP A 33 -5.85 9.65 -17.61
CA ASP A 33 -4.71 8.84 -17.19
C ASP A 33 -4.39 9.03 -15.72
N ILE A 34 -4.55 10.25 -15.19
CA ILE A 34 -4.50 10.53 -13.75
C ILE A 34 -5.56 9.71 -13.01
N GLN A 35 -6.80 9.69 -13.49
CA GLN A 35 -7.87 8.93 -12.85
C GLN A 35 -7.61 7.42 -12.90
N ARG A 36 -7.07 6.91 -14.02
CA ARG A 36 -6.66 5.51 -14.14
C ARG A 36 -5.55 5.15 -13.16
N LEU A 37 -4.53 6.01 -13.05
CA LEU A 37 -3.44 5.82 -12.10
C LEU A 37 -3.96 5.82 -10.66
N LYS A 38 -4.80 6.79 -10.30
CA LYS A 38 -5.42 6.88 -8.98
C LYS A 38 -6.20 5.61 -8.62
N ASN A 39 -7.03 5.12 -9.54
CA ASN A 39 -7.80 3.90 -9.33
C ASN A 39 -6.88 2.68 -9.16
N HIS A 40 -5.88 2.56 -10.03
CA HIS A 40 -4.91 1.46 -9.96
C HIS A 40 -4.15 1.45 -8.62
N VAL A 41 -3.63 2.59 -8.16
CA VAL A 41 -2.93 2.68 -6.87
C VAL A 41 -3.87 2.34 -5.72
N HIS A 42 -5.11 2.84 -5.76
CA HIS A 42 -6.10 2.52 -4.74
C HIS A 42 -6.41 1.02 -4.65
N GLU A 43 -6.64 0.37 -5.80
CA GLU A 43 -6.88 -1.08 -5.87
C GLU A 43 -5.69 -1.88 -5.35
N GLN A 44 -4.45 -1.48 -5.69
CA GLN A 44 -3.24 -2.12 -5.17
C GLN A 44 -3.13 -1.97 -3.66
N LEU A 45 -3.34 -0.77 -3.11
CA LEU A 45 -3.29 -0.55 -1.66
C LEU A 45 -4.31 -1.43 -0.92
N VAL A 46 -5.55 -1.49 -1.41
CA VAL A 46 -6.61 -2.34 -0.83
C VAL A 46 -6.21 -3.82 -0.88
N ALA A 47 -5.68 -4.31 -2.01
CA ALA A 47 -5.25 -5.69 -2.14
C ALA A 47 -4.09 -6.04 -1.19
N ILE A 48 -3.15 -5.12 -0.99
CA ILE A 48 -2.02 -5.28 -0.06
C ILE A 48 -2.51 -5.44 1.37
N ASP A 49 -3.48 -4.65 1.80
CA ASP A 49 -4.01 -4.74 3.16
C ASP A 49 -4.83 -6.00 3.39
N ASN A 50 -5.69 -6.34 2.43
CA ASN A 50 -6.47 -7.57 2.52
C ASN A 50 -5.53 -8.76 2.63
N THR A 51 -4.45 -8.78 1.84
CA THR A 51 -3.40 -9.82 1.98
C THR A 51 -2.79 -9.86 3.37
N ARG A 52 -2.54 -8.70 4.01
CA ARG A 52 -2.02 -8.64 5.38
C ARG A 52 -3.04 -9.21 6.39
N TYR A 53 -4.30 -8.81 6.30
CA TYR A 53 -5.36 -9.31 7.18
C TYR A 53 -5.60 -10.80 7.00
N ASP A 54 -5.66 -11.30 5.75
CA ASP A 54 -5.81 -12.72 5.42
C ASP A 54 -4.70 -13.55 6.07
N LEU A 55 -3.45 -13.04 6.08
CA LEU A 55 -2.31 -13.73 6.70
C LEU A 55 -2.38 -13.74 8.24
N ILE A 56 -2.93 -12.69 8.85
CA ILE A 56 -3.16 -12.63 10.29
C ILE A 56 -4.26 -13.63 10.68
N GLU A 57 -5.40 -13.60 10.00
CA GLU A 57 -6.53 -14.51 10.26
C GLU A 57 -6.18 -15.99 9.99
N ALA A 58 -5.42 -16.28 8.94
CA ALA A 58 -4.97 -17.65 8.65
C ALA A 58 -4.03 -18.20 9.74
N GLY A 59 -3.26 -17.33 10.39
CA GLY A 59 -2.42 -17.68 11.53
C GLY A 59 -3.23 -18.08 12.76
N GLU A 60 -4.34 -17.37 13.03
CA GLU A 60 -5.27 -17.66 14.12
C GLU A 60 -6.05 -18.98 13.91
N ALA A 61 -6.27 -19.39 12.66
CA ALA A 61 -7.07 -20.56 12.31
C ALA A 61 -6.29 -21.89 12.19
N GLY A 62 -4.95 -21.84 12.12
CA GLY A 62 -4.16 -22.92 11.52
C GLY A 62 -3.05 -23.59 12.36
N GLU A 63 -2.29 -22.89 13.21
CA GLU A 63 -1.09 -23.49 13.84
C GLU A 63 -0.75 -22.92 15.23
N GLU A 64 -0.10 -23.73 16.07
CA GLU A 64 0.46 -23.43 17.40
C GLU A 64 1.62 -22.40 17.41
N VAL A 65 1.85 -21.71 16.28
CA VAL A 65 2.90 -20.69 16.18
C VAL A 65 2.29 -19.36 16.62
N GLY A 66 2.75 -18.87 17.77
CA GLY A 66 2.13 -17.73 18.46
C GLY A 66 1.95 -16.48 17.59
N ASP A 67 0.94 -15.68 17.95
CA ASP A 67 0.46 -14.49 17.24
C ASP A 67 1.58 -13.57 16.71
N GLU A 68 2.67 -13.42 17.45
CA GLU A 68 3.84 -12.62 17.06
C GLU A 68 4.48 -13.07 15.74
N TYR A 69 4.60 -14.37 15.49
CA TYR A 69 5.20 -14.89 14.25
C TYR A 69 4.31 -14.61 13.02
N ASN A 70 3.00 -14.74 13.19
CA ASN A 70 2.03 -14.50 12.13
C ASN A 70 1.96 -13.01 11.78
N GLU A 71 2.00 -12.15 12.80
CA GLU A 71 2.12 -10.70 12.61
C GLU A 71 3.41 -10.29 11.91
N GLU A 72 4.57 -10.86 12.31
CA GLU A 72 5.85 -10.58 11.65
C GLU A 72 5.82 -10.97 10.17
N ARG A 73 5.28 -12.14 9.85
CA ARG A 73 5.14 -12.61 8.47
C ARG A 73 4.19 -11.73 7.66
N ALA A 74 3.06 -11.35 8.23
CA ALA A 74 2.09 -10.46 7.59
C ALA A 74 2.69 -9.07 7.34
N ASN A 75 3.43 -8.52 8.31
CA ASN A 75 4.13 -7.24 8.16
C ASN A 75 5.27 -7.32 7.13
N PHE A 76 6.04 -8.41 7.11
CA PHE A 76 7.07 -8.62 6.09
C PHE A 76 6.47 -8.64 4.68
N MET A 77 5.37 -9.38 4.48
CA MET A 77 4.68 -9.44 3.19
C MET A 77 4.13 -8.08 2.79
N TRP A 78 3.49 -7.38 3.74
CA TRP A 78 2.99 -6.02 3.52
C TRP A 78 4.11 -5.07 3.07
N HIS A 79 5.26 -5.06 3.75
CA HIS A 79 6.41 -4.25 3.34
C HIS A 79 6.93 -4.62 1.96
N ALA A 80 7.00 -5.91 1.62
CA ALA A 80 7.46 -6.36 0.30
C ALA A 80 6.54 -5.88 -0.83
N LEU A 81 5.23 -5.96 -0.63
CA LEU A 81 4.25 -5.51 -1.62
C LEU A 81 4.19 -3.98 -1.74
N MET A 82 4.29 -3.26 -0.63
CA MET A 82 4.39 -1.79 -0.63
C MET A 82 5.66 -1.32 -1.37
N GLU A 83 6.79 -2.00 -1.17
CA GLU A 83 8.03 -1.72 -1.88
C GLU A 83 7.93 -2.02 -3.38
N GLN A 84 7.17 -3.05 -3.77
CA GLN A 84 6.88 -3.33 -5.18
C GLN A 84 6.04 -2.21 -5.79
N LEU A 85 4.95 -1.80 -5.14
CA LEU A 85 4.11 -0.68 -5.56
C LEU A 85 4.92 0.62 -5.70
N ARG A 86 5.86 0.89 -4.78
CA ARG A 86 6.79 2.03 -4.85
C ARG A 86 7.64 2.02 -6.11
N LYS A 87 8.21 0.86 -6.46
CA LYS A 87 9.03 0.71 -7.67
C LYS A 87 8.20 0.92 -8.93
N ASP A 88 7.02 0.30 -8.99
CA ASP A 88 6.13 0.41 -10.14
C ASP A 88 5.67 1.85 -10.35
N LEU A 89 5.28 2.55 -9.27
CA LEU A 89 4.93 3.96 -9.36
C LEU A 89 6.10 4.85 -9.75
N SER A 90 7.32 4.53 -9.28
CA SER A 90 8.52 5.27 -9.69
C SER A 90 8.77 5.13 -11.19
N LEU A 91 8.54 3.94 -11.76
CA LEU A 91 8.67 3.68 -13.19
C LEU A 91 7.57 4.39 -14.00
N ILE A 92 6.32 4.29 -13.54
CA ILE A 92 5.15 4.87 -14.21
C ILE A 92 5.25 6.40 -14.26
N LEU A 93 5.61 7.04 -13.14
CA LEU A 93 5.69 8.49 -13.05
C LEU A 93 7.03 9.07 -13.54
N GLY A 94 8.05 8.23 -13.72
CA GLY A 94 9.40 8.69 -14.06
C GLY A 94 10.10 9.48 -12.94
N VAL A 95 9.66 9.32 -11.70
CA VAL A 95 10.26 9.98 -10.52
C VAL A 95 10.67 8.96 -9.46
N LYS A 96 11.74 9.25 -8.72
CA LYS A 96 12.19 8.38 -7.63
C LYS A 96 11.32 8.60 -6.38
N ILE A 97 10.42 7.66 -6.09
CA ILE A 97 9.65 7.65 -4.83
C ILE A 97 10.50 6.98 -3.74
N LYS A 98 10.71 7.65 -2.61
CA LYS A 98 11.57 7.14 -1.53
C LYS A 98 10.85 6.26 -0.52
N TYR A 99 9.58 6.55 -0.25
CA TYR A 99 8.74 5.86 0.72
C TYR A 99 7.28 5.95 0.27
N ILE A 100 6.49 4.96 0.70
CA ILE A 100 5.03 4.98 0.70
C ILE A 100 4.61 4.86 2.16
#